data_AF-A0A2V8L0U9-F1
#
_entry.id   AF-A0A2V8L0U9-F1
#
_cell.length_a   1.000
_cell.length_b   1.000
_cell.length_c   1.000
_cell.angle_alpha   90.00
_cell.angle_beta   90.00
_cell.angle_gamma   90.00
#
_symmetry.space_group_name_H-M   'P 1'
#
loop_
_entity.id
_entity.type
_entity.pdbx_description
1 polymer ?
#
loop_
_entity_poly.entity_id
_entity_poly.type
_entity_poly.pdbx_seq_one_letter_code
_entity_poly.pdbx_strand_id
1 'polypeptide(L)'
;METVGTKPALRATDRLRQTVAALAKLLDQTMIDIQALDSELQEHNQVSKELEQLRQAAAEWGVERAKLLALVDHSRTENGRDVAETDEAAAIALDRQVTSAVERIRADMRAQLDVERAKLAPEHLRAAEEAVQAEAARVEALIQEINSVIDNPDTELSVVIRKNAERGELESYLKGLRFRIADR
;
A
#
# COMPACT_ATOMS: atom_id res chain seq x y z
N MET A 1 37.83 33.28 124.96
CA MET A 1 36.71 32.32 124.91
C MET A 1 36.03 32.48 123.57
N GLU A 2 36.16 31.43 122.76
CA GLU A 2 35.24 30.91 121.74
C GLU A 2 34.41 31.89 120.89
N THR A 3 34.70 31.89 119.58
CA THR A 3 33.76 31.43 118.53
C THR A 3 34.46 31.50 117.16
N VAL A 4 35.42 30.59 116.94
CA VAL A 4 36.01 30.33 115.62
C VAL A 4 35.52 28.95 115.18
N GLY A 5 34.41 28.90 114.43
CA GLY A 5 33.86 27.60 113.99
C GLY A 5 32.76 27.61 112.92
N THR A 6 32.10 28.74 112.63
CA THR A 6 30.85 28.74 111.82
C THR A 6 30.97 29.20 110.36
N LYS A 7 32.05 29.89 109.95
CA LYS A 7 32.23 30.41 108.56
C LYS A 7 32.48 29.37 107.44
N PRO A 8 33.28 28.29 107.63
CA PRO A 8 33.55 27.33 106.56
C PRO A 8 32.36 26.39 106.30
N ALA A 9 31.60 26.04 107.34
CA ALA A 9 30.40 25.20 107.24
C ALA A 9 29.29 25.88 106.41
N LEU A 10 29.06 27.19 106.60
CA LEU A 10 28.09 27.95 105.81
C LEU A 10 28.45 27.99 104.31
N ARG A 11 29.73 28.16 103.96
CA ARG A 11 30.20 28.15 102.56
C ARG A 11 30.04 26.79 101.87
N ALA A 12 30.23 25.70 102.60
CA ALA A 12 30.03 24.35 102.08
C ALA A 12 28.55 24.10 101.76
N THR A 13 27.66 24.52 102.65
CA THR A 13 26.20 24.42 102.46
C THR A 13 25.73 25.29 101.28
N ASP A 14 26.24 26.51 101.14
CA ASP A 14 25.92 27.39 99.99
C ASP A 14 26.38 26.80 98.66
N ARG A 15 27.58 26.21 98.63
CA ARG A 15 28.09 25.53 97.43
C ARG A 15 27.24 24.31 97.08
N LEU A 16 26.83 23.53 98.07
CA LEU A 16 25.95 22.38 97.88
C LEU A 16 24.56 22.80 97.37
N ARG A 17 24.03 23.91 97.89
CA ARG A 17 22.78 24.52 97.40
C ARG A 17 22.91 24.99 95.95
N GLN A 18 24.04 25.60 95.58
CA GLN A 18 24.34 26.00 94.21
C GLN A 18 24.45 24.81 93.26
N THR A 19 25.12 23.73 93.67
CA THR A 19 25.24 22.51 92.85
C THR A 19 23.89 21.83 92.67
N VAL A 20 23.07 21.75 93.72
CA VAL A 20 21.71 21.19 93.63
C VAL A 20 20.82 22.05 92.72
N ALA A 21 20.92 23.38 92.81
CA ALA A 21 20.19 24.28 91.91
C ALA A 21 20.64 24.16 90.45
N ALA A 22 21.95 23.96 90.21
CA ALA A 22 22.47 23.70 88.87
C ALA A 22 22.01 22.34 88.31
N LEU A 23 22.00 21.30 89.15
CA LEU A 23 21.48 19.97 88.78
C LEU A 23 19.98 20.01 88.49
N ALA A 24 19.19 20.75 89.28
CA ALA A 24 17.76 20.93 89.02
C ALA A 24 17.51 21.58 87.65
N LYS A 25 18.26 22.65 87.32
CA LYS A 25 18.17 23.28 85.99
C LYS A 25 18.57 22.34 84.85
N LEU A 26 19.60 21.53 85.04
CA LEU A 26 19.98 20.52 84.06
C LEU A 26 18.89 19.48 83.87
N LEU A 27 18.27 19.01 84.97
CA LEU A 27 17.16 18.08 84.90
C LEU A 27 15.97 18.68 84.12
N ASP A 28 15.59 19.92 84.45
CA ASP A 28 14.52 20.63 83.76
C ASP A 28 14.83 20.78 82.27
N GLN A 29 16.07 21.15 81.92
CA GLN A 29 16.50 21.25 80.54
C GLN A 29 16.43 19.89 79.82
N THR A 30 16.94 18.82 80.45
CA THR A 30 16.88 17.48 79.85
C THR A 30 15.44 16.99 79.66
N MET A 31 14.52 17.37 80.56
CA MET A 31 13.11 17.03 80.42
C MET A 31 12.47 17.77 79.23
N ILE A 32 12.81 19.05 79.03
CA ILE A 32 12.38 19.83 77.86
C ILE A 32 12.93 19.20 76.58
N ASP A 33 14.22 18.85 76.57
CA ASP A 33 14.87 18.26 75.39
C ASP A 33 14.24 16.90 75.04
N ILE A 34 13.91 16.07 76.03
CA ILE A 34 13.20 14.78 75.82
C ILE A 34 11.81 15.01 75.20
N GLN A 35 11.07 16.02 75.66
CA GLN A 35 9.75 16.35 75.12
C GLN A 35 9.82 16.85 73.68
N ALA A 36 10.84 17.65 73.35
CA ALA A 36 11.09 18.09 71.99
C ALA A 36 11.42 16.89 71.08
N LEU A 37 12.28 15.99 71.54
CA LEU A 37 12.67 14.80 70.79
C LEU A 37 11.49 13.84 70.56
N ASP A 38 10.60 13.68 71.54
CA ASP A 38 9.38 12.88 71.38
C ASP A 38 8.45 13.48 70.33
N SER A 39 8.31 14.82 70.32
CA SER A 39 7.52 15.53 69.31
C SER A 39 8.09 15.32 67.91
N GLU A 40 9.41 15.46 67.74
CA GLU A 40 10.10 15.21 66.46
C GLU A 40 9.94 13.75 66.00
N LEU A 41 10.00 12.79 66.93
CA LEU A 41 9.84 11.37 66.62
C LEU A 41 8.40 11.04 66.20
N GLN A 42 7.41 11.68 66.82
CA GLN A 42 6.01 11.58 66.41
C GLN A 42 5.79 12.14 65.00
N GLU A 43 6.34 13.31 64.69
CA GLU A 43 6.30 13.90 63.35
C GLU A 43 6.97 13.00 62.31
N HIS A 44 8.17 12.48 62.60
CA HIS A 44 8.88 11.56 61.72
C HIS A 44 8.06 10.28 61.45
N ASN A 45 7.42 9.72 62.47
CA ASN A 45 6.56 8.55 62.31
C ASN A 45 5.32 8.86 61.45
N GLN A 46 4.77 10.06 61.56
CA GLN A 46 3.64 10.48 60.73
C GLN A 46 4.07 10.63 59.27
N VAL A 47 5.17 11.33 59.00
CA VAL A 47 5.74 11.47 57.66
C VAL A 47 6.09 10.12 57.06
N SER A 48 6.66 9.20 57.84
CA SER A 48 6.98 7.85 57.38
C SER A 48 5.75 7.07 56.94
N LYS A 49 4.60 7.25 57.60
CA LYS A 49 3.34 6.62 57.21
C LYS A 49 2.79 7.23 55.91
N GLU A 50 2.82 8.55 55.80
CA GLU A 50 2.37 9.26 54.59
C GLU A 50 3.22 8.88 53.37
N LEU A 51 4.53 8.76 53.56
CA LEU A 51 5.45 8.35 52.51
C LEU A 51 5.16 6.93 52.04
N GLU A 52 4.85 6.01 52.96
CA GLU A 52 4.47 4.64 52.62
C GLU A 52 3.14 4.58 51.87
N GLN A 53 2.14 5.38 52.26
CA GLN A 53 0.87 5.50 51.53
C GLN A 53 1.09 6.03 50.11
N LEU A 54 1.94 7.05 49.95
CA LEU A 54 2.28 7.59 48.62
C LEU A 54 3.01 6.56 47.75
N ARG A 55 3.89 5.74 48.34
CA ARG A 55 4.56 4.65 47.62
C ARG A 55 3.57 3.60 47.13
N GLN A 56 2.60 3.22 47.96
CA GLN A 56 1.55 2.28 47.58
C GLN A 56 0.69 2.82 46.44
N ALA A 57 0.22 4.06 46.57
CA ALA A 57 -0.56 4.73 45.53
C ALA A 57 0.24 4.86 44.21
N ALA A 58 1.54 5.17 44.28
CA ALA A 58 2.41 5.21 43.10
C ALA A 58 2.58 3.84 42.43
N ALA A 59 2.66 2.77 43.22
CA ALA A 59 2.73 1.41 42.70
C ALA A 59 1.43 1.00 42.00
N GLU A 60 0.28 1.28 42.62
CA GLU A 60 -1.04 1.04 42.03
C GLU A 60 -1.22 1.81 40.71
N TRP A 61 -0.83 3.09 40.71
CA TRP A 61 -0.84 3.90 39.50
C TRP A 61 0.09 3.35 38.41
N GLY A 62 1.26 2.85 38.79
CA GLY A 62 2.19 2.19 37.88
C GLY A 62 1.59 0.96 37.20
N VAL A 63 0.86 0.13 37.97
CA VAL A 63 0.13 -1.04 37.46
C VAL A 63 -0.98 -0.62 36.51
N GLU A 64 -1.79 0.38 36.87
CA GLU A 64 -2.90 0.81 36.03
C GLU A 64 -2.42 1.45 34.73
N ARG A 65 -1.35 2.25 34.79
CA ARG A 65 -0.68 2.79 33.60
C ARG A 65 -0.17 1.68 32.68
N ALA A 66 0.39 0.59 33.23
CA ALA A 66 0.84 -0.54 32.43
C ALA A 66 -0.32 -1.24 31.71
N LYS A 67 -1.47 -1.42 32.37
CA LYS A 67 -2.68 -1.98 31.74
C LYS A 67 -3.21 -1.10 30.63
N LEU A 68 -3.28 0.22 30.86
CA LEU A 68 -3.77 1.17 29.86
C LEU A 68 -2.85 1.19 28.63
N LEU A 69 -1.53 1.15 28.81
CA LEU A 69 -0.58 1.03 27.71
C LEU A 69 -0.79 -0.27 26.93
N ALA A 70 -0.96 -1.41 27.62
CA ALA A 70 -1.24 -2.68 26.97
C ALA A 70 -2.55 -2.67 26.16
N LEU A 71 -3.60 -2.00 26.67
CA LEU A 71 -4.86 -1.85 25.96
C LEU A 71 -4.73 -0.96 24.72
N VAL A 72 -3.98 0.15 24.82
CA VAL A 72 -3.69 1.04 23.69
C VAL A 72 -2.89 0.31 22.63
N ASP A 73 -1.85 -0.44 23.03
CA ASP A 73 -1.05 -1.23 22.09
C ASP A 73 -1.90 -2.30 21.41
N HIS A 74 -2.74 -3.00 22.17
CA HIS A 74 -3.65 -4.00 21.63
C HIS A 74 -4.61 -3.38 20.59
N SER A 75 -5.31 -2.30 20.96
CA SER A 75 -6.22 -1.59 20.06
C SER A 75 -5.50 -1.05 18.83
N ARG A 76 -4.27 -0.55 18.97
CA ARG A 76 -3.45 -0.11 17.84
C ARG A 76 -3.12 -1.26 16.89
N THR A 77 -2.81 -2.44 17.42
CA THR A 77 -2.54 -3.62 16.59
C THR A 77 -3.79 -4.16 15.91
N GLU A 78 -4.95 -4.11 16.56
CA GLU A 78 -6.23 -4.51 15.95
C GLU A 78 -6.62 -3.54 14.84
N ASN A 79 -6.64 -2.23 15.12
CA ASN A 79 -6.91 -1.22 14.11
C ASN A 79 -5.93 -1.33 12.92
N GLY A 80 -4.65 -1.64 13.19
CA GLY A 80 -3.67 -1.87 12.14
C GLY A 80 -3.96 -3.10 11.27
N ARG A 81 -4.51 -4.17 11.85
CA ARG A 81 -4.95 -5.35 11.10
C ARG A 81 -6.20 -5.04 10.28
N ASP A 82 -7.20 -4.40 10.88
CA ASP A 82 -8.44 -4.04 10.19
C ASP A 82 -8.16 -3.15 8.97
N VAL A 83 -7.29 -2.15 9.11
CA VAL A 83 -6.87 -1.30 7.99
C VAL A 83 -6.19 -2.12 6.89
N ALA A 84 -5.28 -3.03 7.25
CA ALA A 84 -4.61 -3.89 6.28
C ALA A 84 -5.58 -4.80 5.53
N GLU A 85 -6.56 -5.38 6.23
CA GLU A 85 -7.62 -6.22 5.63
C GLU A 85 -8.52 -5.40 4.70
N THR A 86 -8.89 -4.18 5.11
CA THR A 86 -9.69 -3.28 4.26
C THR A 86 -8.93 -2.84 3.01
N ASP A 87 -7.62 -2.57 3.13
CA ASP A 87 -6.77 -2.16 2.02
C ASP A 87 -6.60 -3.31 1.02
N GLU A 88 -6.39 -4.53 1.51
CA GLU A 88 -6.32 -5.73 0.66
C GLU A 88 -7.66 -5.98 -0.06
N ALA A 89 -8.78 -5.90 0.65
CA ALA A 89 -10.10 -6.04 0.06
C ALA A 89 -10.39 -4.97 -1.00
N ALA A 90 -9.98 -3.72 -0.75
CA ALA A 90 -10.10 -2.61 -1.70
C ALA A 90 -9.23 -2.84 -2.94
N ALA A 91 -7.99 -3.31 -2.77
CA ALA A 91 -7.09 -3.63 -3.87
C ALA A 91 -7.66 -4.72 -4.78
N ILE A 92 -8.19 -5.81 -4.20
CA ILE A 92 -8.84 -6.89 -4.94
C ILE A 92 -10.08 -6.38 -5.68
N ALA A 93 -10.88 -5.52 -5.04
CA ALA A 93 -12.07 -4.95 -5.66
C ALA A 93 -11.71 -4.06 -6.87
N LEU A 94 -10.68 -3.23 -6.74
CA LEU A 94 -10.19 -2.39 -7.84
C LEU A 94 -9.64 -3.22 -9.00
N ASP A 95 -8.84 -4.26 -8.73
CA ASP A 95 -8.31 -5.15 -9.77
C ASP A 95 -9.42 -5.83 -10.57
N ARG A 96 -10.46 -6.32 -9.88
CA ARG A 96 -11.66 -6.86 -10.53
C ARG A 96 -12.40 -5.85 -11.39
N GLN A 97 -12.53 -4.60 -10.91
CA GLN A 97 -13.18 -3.52 -11.66
C GLN A 97 -12.38 -3.16 -12.92
N VAL A 98 -11.05 -3.04 -12.81
CA VAL A 98 -10.16 -2.75 -13.94
C VAL A 98 -10.25 -3.88 -14.97
N THR A 99 -10.13 -5.13 -14.54
CA THR A 99 -10.26 -6.30 -15.42
C THR A 99 -11.61 -6.30 -16.17
N SER A 100 -12.70 -6.05 -15.43
CA SER A 100 -14.05 -5.99 -16.03
C SER A 100 -14.24 -4.80 -16.97
N ALA A 101 -13.59 -3.67 -16.72
CA ALA A 101 -13.61 -2.51 -17.62
C ALA A 101 -12.82 -2.79 -18.90
N VAL A 102 -11.63 -3.39 -18.78
CA VAL A 102 -10.78 -3.76 -19.92
C VAL A 102 -11.47 -4.78 -20.82
N GLU A 103 -12.12 -5.81 -20.27
CA GLU A 103 -12.85 -6.79 -21.09
C GLU A 103 -14.05 -6.16 -21.82
N ARG A 104 -14.75 -5.21 -21.20
CA ARG A 104 -15.81 -4.45 -21.88
C ARG A 104 -15.27 -3.62 -23.04
N ILE A 105 -14.20 -2.85 -22.82
CA ILE A 105 -13.57 -2.05 -23.89
C ILE A 105 -13.10 -2.96 -25.02
N ARG A 106 -12.50 -4.12 -24.70
CA ARG A 106 -12.04 -5.09 -25.70
C ARG A 106 -13.21 -5.66 -26.49
N ALA A 107 -14.33 -5.99 -25.85
CA ALA A 107 -15.53 -6.47 -26.52
C ALA A 107 -16.10 -5.40 -27.45
N ASP A 108 -16.20 -4.15 -26.99
CA ASP A 108 -16.69 -3.02 -27.78
C ASP A 108 -15.80 -2.74 -29.00
N MET A 109 -14.48 -2.73 -28.82
CA MET A 109 -13.52 -2.56 -29.93
C MET A 109 -13.62 -3.69 -30.96
N ARG A 110 -13.80 -4.94 -30.52
CA ARG A 110 -14.00 -6.08 -31.43
C ARG A 110 -15.30 -5.91 -32.22
N ALA A 111 -16.39 -5.55 -31.56
CA ALA A 111 -17.67 -5.30 -32.22
C ALA A 111 -17.56 -4.17 -33.25
N GLN A 112 -16.85 -3.08 -32.93
CA GLN A 112 -16.58 -1.98 -33.87
C GLN A 112 -15.78 -2.45 -35.08
N LEU A 113 -14.73 -3.23 -34.87
CA LEU A 113 -13.93 -3.78 -35.98
C LEU A 113 -14.75 -4.69 -36.89
N ASP A 114 -15.62 -5.52 -36.31
CA ASP A 114 -16.49 -6.40 -37.09
C ASP A 114 -17.53 -5.60 -37.90
N VAL A 115 -18.07 -4.52 -37.33
CA VAL A 115 -18.95 -3.58 -38.05
C VAL A 115 -18.21 -2.89 -39.20
N GLU A 116 -17.00 -2.38 -38.98
CA GLU A 116 -16.21 -1.74 -40.03
C GLU A 116 -15.82 -2.74 -41.13
N ARG A 117 -15.45 -3.96 -40.78
CA ARG A 117 -15.22 -5.04 -41.75
C ARG A 117 -16.46 -5.35 -42.57
N ALA A 118 -17.63 -5.41 -41.95
CA ALA A 118 -18.89 -5.65 -42.65
C ALA A 118 -19.25 -4.50 -43.60
N LYS A 119 -18.96 -3.24 -43.21
CA LYS A 119 -19.17 -2.07 -44.07
C LYS A 119 -18.25 -2.08 -45.30
N LEU A 120 -16.99 -2.49 -45.12
CA LEU A 120 -15.99 -2.53 -46.18
C LEU A 120 -16.09 -3.77 -47.07
N ALA A 121 -16.72 -4.86 -46.60
CA ALA A 121 -16.92 -6.09 -47.37
C ALA A 121 -17.50 -5.88 -48.78
N PRO A 122 -18.58 -5.09 -48.99
CA PRO A 122 -19.11 -4.87 -50.34
C PRO A 122 -18.16 -4.06 -51.23
N GLU A 123 -17.44 -3.08 -50.68
CA GLU A 123 -16.46 -2.30 -51.43
C GLU A 123 -15.26 -3.15 -51.85
N HIS A 124 -14.73 -3.97 -50.94
CA HIS A 124 -13.68 -4.93 -51.26
C HIS A 124 -14.12 -5.98 -52.29
N LEU A 125 -15.38 -6.43 -52.22
CA LEU A 125 -15.94 -7.37 -53.19
C LEU A 125 -16.00 -6.74 -54.58
N ARG A 126 -16.53 -5.51 -54.68
CA ARG A 126 -16.58 -4.75 -55.95
C ARG A 126 -15.18 -4.48 -56.51
N ALA A 127 -14.24 -4.02 -55.69
CA ALA A 127 -12.87 -3.79 -56.13
C ALA A 127 -12.19 -5.07 -56.61
N ALA A 128 -12.47 -6.21 -55.97
CA ALA A 128 -11.97 -7.51 -56.41
C ALA A 128 -12.61 -7.94 -57.75
N GLU A 129 -13.90 -7.71 -57.94
CA GLU A 129 -14.59 -7.97 -59.21
C GLU A 129 -14.05 -7.11 -60.35
N GLU A 130 -13.89 -5.80 -60.12
CA GLU A 130 -13.30 -4.87 -61.08
C GLU A 130 -11.87 -5.27 -61.47
N ALA A 131 -11.06 -5.70 -60.49
CA ALA A 131 -9.70 -6.19 -60.76
C ALA A 131 -9.69 -7.46 -61.62
N VAL A 132 -10.60 -8.40 -61.37
CA VAL A 132 -10.74 -9.63 -62.17
C VAL A 132 -11.23 -9.32 -63.59
N GLN A 133 -12.17 -8.39 -63.74
CA GLN A 133 -12.66 -7.93 -65.05
C GLN A 133 -11.57 -7.21 -65.85
N ALA A 134 -10.79 -6.34 -65.18
CA ALA A 134 -9.67 -5.65 -65.81
C ALA A 134 -8.59 -6.64 -66.29
N GLU A 135 -8.32 -7.69 -65.52
CA GLU A 135 -7.39 -8.75 -65.95
C GLU A 135 -7.95 -9.56 -67.13
N ALA A 136 -9.24 -9.91 -67.11
CA ALA A 136 -9.87 -10.59 -68.24
C ALA A 136 -9.78 -9.76 -69.54
N ALA A 137 -10.04 -8.45 -69.46
CA ALA A 137 -9.90 -7.54 -70.60
C ALA A 137 -8.45 -7.43 -71.11
N ARG A 138 -7.46 -7.41 -70.21
CA ARG A 138 -6.03 -7.42 -70.59
C ARG A 138 -5.65 -8.69 -71.34
N VAL A 139 -6.08 -9.85 -70.84
CA VAL A 139 -5.80 -11.16 -71.47
C VAL A 139 -6.51 -11.28 -72.81
N GLU A 140 -7.75 -10.79 -72.93
CA GLU A 140 -8.48 -10.75 -74.21
C GLU A 140 -7.75 -9.91 -75.27
N ALA A 141 -7.24 -8.74 -74.89
CA ALA A 141 -6.45 -7.89 -75.79
C ALA A 141 -5.17 -8.60 -76.25
N LEU A 142 -4.47 -9.31 -75.35
CA LEU A 142 -3.28 -10.08 -75.69
C LEU A 142 -3.58 -11.23 -76.65
N ILE A 143 -4.71 -11.93 -76.46
CA ILE A 143 -5.17 -12.98 -77.38
C ILE A 143 -5.48 -12.39 -78.77
N GLN A 144 -6.13 -11.22 -78.84
CA GLN A 144 -6.41 -10.54 -80.11
C GLN A 144 -5.13 -10.13 -80.84
N GLU A 145 -4.14 -9.61 -80.12
CA GLU A 145 -2.82 -9.29 -80.68
C GLU A 145 -2.15 -10.55 -81.26
N ILE A 146 -2.16 -11.65 -80.51
CA ILE A 146 -1.62 -12.94 -80.97
C ILE A 146 -2.36 -13.45 -82.21
N ASN A 147 -3.70 -13.34 -82.25
CA ASN A 147 -4.48 -13.73 -83.42
C ASN A 147 -4.08 -12.92 -84.66
N SER A 148 -3.87 -11.61 -84.52
CA SER A 148 -3.43 -10.77 -85.65
C SER A 148 -2.07 -11.18 -86.23
N VAL A 149 -1.17 -11.68 -85.38
CA VAL A 149 0.14 -12.22 -85.80
C VAL A 149 0.00 -13.57 -86.49
N ILE A 150 -0.90 -14.43 -86.01
CA ILE A 150 -1.19 -15.74 -86.58
C ILE A 150 -1.86 -15.61 -87.95
N ASP A 151 -2.80 -14.68 -88.10
CA ASP A 151 -3.57 -14.48 -89.34
C ASP A 151 -2.80 -13.73 -90.43
N ASN A 152 -1.63 -13.15 -90.10
CA ASN A 152 -0.77 -12.49 -91.07
C ASN A 152 -0.05 -13.55 -91.95
N PRO A 153 -0.31 -13.58 -93.27
CA PRO A 153 0.29 -14.56 -94.18
C PRO A 153 1.81 -14.43 -94.34
N ASP A 154 2.38 -13.29 -93.96
CA ASP A 154 3.83 -13.05 -94.01
C ASP A 154 4.57 -13.56 -92.77
N THR A 155 3.86 -14.10 -91.76
CA THR A 155 4.46 -14.64 -90.53
C THR A 155 4.99 -16.07 -90.75
N GLU A 156 6.21 -16.34 -90.27
CA GLU A 156 6.80 -17.68 -90.35
C GLU A 156 6.00 -18.74 -89.58
N LEU A 157 5.88 -19.94 -90.17
CA LEU A 157 5.15 -21.07 -89.55
C LEU A 157 5.66 -21.44 -88.14
N SER A 158 6.97 -21.30 -87.89
CA SER A 158 7.57 -21.57 -86.57
C SER A 158 7.09 -20.58 -85.49
N VAL A 159 6.85 -19.32 -85.88
CA VAL A 159 6.30 -18.27 -85.04
C VAL A 159 4.82 -18.50 -84.82
N VAL A 160 4.09 -18.88 -85.88
CA VAL A 160 2.66 -19.26 -85.81
C VAL A 160 2.44 -20.39 -84.82
N ILE A 161 3.21 -21.49 -84.88
CA ILE A 161 3.05 -22.64 -83.97
C ILE A 161 3.26 -22.22 -82.51
N ARG A 162 4.31 -21.43 -82.24
CA ARG A 162 4.63 -20.94 -80.89
C ARG A 162 3.54 -20.03 -80.35
N LYS A 163 3.08 -19.08 -81.17
CA LYS A 163 2.01 -18.15 -80.82
C LYS A 163 0.66 -18.84 -80.64
N ASN A 164 0.40 -19.92 -81.36
CA ASN A 164 -0.82 -20.70 -81.18
C ASN A 164 -0.82 -21.50 -79.86
N ALA A 165 0.36 -21.96 -79.40
CA ALA A 165 0.49 -22.57 -78.06
C ALA A 165 0.26 -21.52 -76.95
N GLU A 166 0.90 -20.35 -77.06
CA GLU A 166 0.71 -19.22 -76.13
C GLU A 166 -0.76 -18.77 -76.06
N ARG A 167 -1.44 -18.71 -77.21
CA ARG A 167 -2.89 -18.44 -77.29
C ARG A 167 -3.72 -19.44 -76.49
N GLY A 168 -3.44 -20.74 -76.62
CA GLY A 168 -4.18 -21.79 -75.92
C GLY A 168 -4.02 -21.74 -74.40
N GLU A 169 -2.83 -21.34 -73.92
CA GLU A 169 -2.57 -21.11 -72.49
C GLU A 169 -3.37 -19.90 -71.97
N LEU A 170 -3.36 -18.79 -72.72
CA LEU A 170 -4.12 -17.59 -72.37
C LEU A 170 -5.64 -17.81 -72.43
N GLU A 171 -6.15 -18.57 -73.40
CA GLU A 171 -7.56 -18.96 -73.46
C GLU A 171 -7.97 -19.81 -72.25
N SER A 172 -7.09 -20.71 -71.81
CA SER A 172 -7.31 -21.53 -70.61
C SER A 172 -7.33 -20.66 -69.34
N TYR A 173 -6.40 -19.71 -69.23
CA TYR A 173 -6.37 -18.74 -68.13
C TYR A 173 -7.60 -17.84 -68.11
N LEU A 174 -8.00 -17.28 -69.26
CA LEU A 174 -9.20 -16.47 -69.42
C LEU A 174 -10.46 -17.25 -69.03
N LYS A 175 -10.56 -18.52 -69.43
CA LYS A 175 -11.65 -19.41 -69.03
C LYS A 175 -11.69 -19.60 -67.52
N GLY A 176 -10.54 -19.72 -66.86
CA GLY A 176 -10.44 -19.76 -65.40
C GLY A 176 -10.91 -18.46 -64.72
N LEU A 177 -10.53 -17.30 -65.26
CA LEU A 177 -11.01 -16.00 -64.77
C LEU A 177 -12.52 -15.83 -64.96
N ARG A 178 -13.05 -16.19 -66.13
CA ARG A 178 -14.49 -16.14 -66.44
C ARG A 178 -15.31 -17.11 -65.59
N PHE A 179 -14.77 -18.30 -65.30
CA PHE A 179 -15.40 -19.23 -64.37
C PHE A 179 -15.52 -18.61 -62.98
N ARG A 180 -14.47 -17.94 -62.48
CA ARG A 180 -14.52 -17.23 -61.19
C ARG A 180 -15.48 -16.05 -61.17
N ILE A 181 -15.78 -15.43 -62.31
CA ILE A 181 -16.80 -14.39 -62.46
C ILE A 181 -18.21 -15.00 -62.47
N ALA A 182 -18.39 -16.16 -63.14
CA ALA A 182 -19.69 -16.79 -63.36
C ALA A 182 -20.18 -17.70 -62.22
N ASP A 183 -19.27 -18.20 -61.37
CA ASP A 183 -19.55 -19.09 -60.24
C ASP A 183 -19.92 -18.33 -58.95
N ARG A 184 -20.33 -17.05 -59.06
CA ARG A 184 -20.79 -16.17 -57.97
C ARG A 184 -22.15 -15.57 -58.30
#